data_AF-F9EDK8-F1
#
_entry.id   AF-F9EDK8-F1
#
_cell.length_a   1.000
_cell.length_b   1.000
_cell.length_c   1.000
_cell.angle_alpha   90.00
_cell.angle_beta   90.00
_cell.angle_gamma   90.00
#
_symmetry.space_group_name_H-M   'P 1'
#
loop_
_entity.id
_entity.type
_entity.pdbx_description
1 polymer ?
#
loop_
_entity_poly.entity_id
_entity_poly.type
_entity_poly.pdbx_seq_one_letter_code
_entity_poly.pdbx_strand_id
1 'polypeptide(L)'
;MMYLVDSNVLIEAKNRYYAFDNAPGFWEWLERAHRAGCVFSIEKVEEELLRGDDELAKWAQGHHSFFRQLDQRTTQYFSRLSEWARSQNFKPAALHEFTAEAADYLLVAFAAAHSCTLVTNEVPVKPP
;
A
#
# COMPACT_ATOMS: atom_id res chain seq x y z
N MET A 1 7.00 12.56 -10.12
CA MET A 1 6.33 12.32 -8.82
C MET A 1 6.04 10.83 -8.73
N MET A 2 6.27 10.21 -7.57
CA MET A 2 6.02 8.77 -7.35
C MET A 2 4.81 8.57 -6.45
N TYR A 3 3.93 7.67 -6.84
CA TYR A 3 2.72 7.29 -6.12
C TYR A 3 2.86 5.86 -5.61
N LEU A 4 2.77 5.71 -4.30
CA LEU A 4 2.76 4.43 -3.62
C LEU A 4 1.30 4.07 -3.33
N VAL A 5 0.84 2.93 -3.84
CA VAL A 5 -0.58 2.54 -3.79
C VAL A 5 -0.80 1.48 -2.71
N ASP A 6 -1.78 1.72 -1.85
CA ASP A 6 -2.24 0.81 -0.81
C ASP A 6 -3.11 -0.33 -1.39
N SER A 7 -3.12 -1.49 -0.72
CA SER A 7 -4.00 -2.63 -0.98
C SER A 7 -5.46 -2.19 -1.11
N ASN A 8 -5.93 -1.35 -0.19
CA ASN A 8 -7.34 -0.94 -0.15
C ASN A 8 -7.80 -0.20 -1.41
N VAL A 9 -6.92 0.54 -2.08
CA VAL A 9 -7.22 1.26 -3.33
C VAL A 9 -7.46 0.28 -4.45
N LEU A 10 -6.62 -0.75 -4.56
CA LEU A 10 -6.71 -1.78 -5.59
C LEU A 10 -7.95 -2.67 -5.36
N ILE A 11 -8.22 -3.03 -4.10
CA ILE A 11 -9.39 -3.81 -3.71
C ILE A 11 -10.69 -3.05 -4.02
N GLU A 12 -10.78 -1.79 -3.60
CA GLU A 12 -11.97 -0.95 -3.84
C GLU A 12 -12.16 -0.62 -5.31
N ALA A 13 -11.07 -0.39 -6.06
CA ALA A 13 -11.12 -0.22 -7.51
C ALA A 13 -11.76 -1.45 -8.15
N LYS A 14 -11.24 -2.66 -7.87
CA LYS A 14 -11.79 -3.91 -8.42
C LYS A 14 -13.24 -4.15 -8.00
N ASN A 15 -13.60 -3.91 -6.74
CA ASN A 15 -14.90 -4.30 -6.20
C ASN A 15 -16.03 -3.30 -6.52
N ARG A 16 -15.75 -2.01 -6.75
CA ARG A 16 -16.80 -0.99 -6.90
C ARG A 16 -16.84 -0.27 -8.23
N TYR A 17 -15.69 0.18 -8.72
CA TYR A 17 -15.64 1.19 -9.78
C TYR A 17 -15.03 0.67 -11.07
N TYR A 18 -14.11 -0.27 -10.96
CA TYR A 18 -13.20 -0.69 -12.01
C TYR A 18 -12.99 -2.21 -12.00
N ALA A 19 -14.08 -2.98 -11.95
CA ALA A 19 -14.01 -4.43 -12.15
C ALA A 19 -13.31 -4.75 -13.49
N PHE A 20 -12.51 -5.82 -13.53
CA PHE A 20 -11.63 -6.12 -14.66
C PHE A 20 -12.40 -6.31 -15.99
N ASP A 21 -13.57 -6.92 -15.92
CA ASP A 21 -14.49 -7.18 -17.04
C ASP A 21 -15.20 -5.91 -17.55
N ASN A 22 -15.44 -4.95 -16.66
CA ASN A 22 -16.22 -3.75 -16.95
C ASN A 22 -15.35 -2.52 -17.27
N ALA A 23 -14.15 -2.43 -16.70
CA ALA A 23 -13.27 -1.27 -16.85
C ALA A 23 -11.79 -1.67 -17.01
N PRO A 24 -11.43 -2.44 -18.06
CA PRO A 24 -10.05 -2.84 -18.30
C PRO A 24 -9.09 -1.65 -18.47
N GLY A 25 -9.59 -0.52 -18.99
CA GLY A 25 -8.77 0.68 -19.22
C GLY A 25 -8.15 1.28 -17.96
N PHE A 26 -8.74 1.08 -16.76
CA PHE A 26 -8.13 1.49 -15.49
C PHE A 26 -6.86 0.67 -15.21
N TRP A 27 -6.92 -0.64 -15.37
CA TRP A 27 -5.80 -1.56 -15.14
C TRP A 27 -4.69 -1.36 -16.18
N GLU A 28 -5.04 -1.18 -17.45
CA GLU A 28 -4.08 -0.83 -18.51
C GLU A 28 -3.40 0.53 -18.25
N TRP A 29 -4.15 1.50 -17.70
CA TRP A 29 -3.57 2.77 -17.28
C TRP A 29 -2.59 2.57 -16.11
N LEU A 30 -2.96 1.77 -15.11
CA LEU A 30 -2.12 1.48 -13.96
C LEU A 30 -0.78 0.86 -14.37
N GLU A 31 -0.81 -0.10 -15.30
CA GLU A 31 0.40 -0.70 -15.87
C GLU A 31 1.25 0.32 -16.65
N ARG A 32 0.63 1.18 -17.47
CA ARG A 32 1.36 2.24 -18.19
C ARG A 32 2.03 3.20 -17.23
N ALA A 33 1.33 3.61 -16.17
CA ALA A 33 1.86 4.49 -15.14
C ALA A 33 3.01 3.83 -14.36
N HIS A 34 2.91 2.52 -14.11
CA HIS A 34 3.99 1.74 -13.53
C HIS A 34 5.23 1.67 -14.43
N ARG A 35 5.05 1.36 -15.73
CA ARG A 35 6.15 1.36 -16.70
C ARG A 35 6.84 2.72 -16.83
N ALA A 36 6.10 3.81 -16.62
CA ALA A 36 6.66 5.17 -16.57
C ALA A 36 7.39 5.49 -15.24
N GLY A 37 7.42 4.56 -14.28
CA GLY A 37 8.04 4.75 -12.97
C GLY A 37 7.23 5.62 -12.00
N CYS A 38 5.98 5.93 -12.36
CA CYS A 38 5.14 6.85 -11.59
C CYS A 38 4.33 6.17 -10.49
N VAL A 39 3.90 4.92 -10.69
CA VAL A 39 3.00 4.21 -9.77
C VAL A 39 3.57 2.84 -9.44
N PHE A 40 3.51 2.45 -8.17
CA PHE A 40 3.93 1.14 -7.69
C PHE A 40 3.35 0.87 -6.30
N SER A 41 3.54 -0.34 -5.79
CA SER A 41 3.29 -0.68 -4.40
C SER A 41 4.50 -1.41 -3.80
N ILE A 42 4.38 -1.98 -2.60
CA ILE A 42 5.41 -2.77 -1.93
C ILE A 42 5.03 -4.25 -1.88
N GLU A 43 6.01 -5.14 -1.71
CA GLU A 43 5.77 -6.59 -1.60
C GLU A 43 4.76 -6.95 -0.49
N LYS A 44 4.67 -6.16 0.60
CA LYS A 44 3.68 -6.43 1.64
C LYS A 44 2.24 -6.35 1.12
N VAL A 45 1.97 -5.37 0.25
CA VAL A 45 0.68 -5.22 -0.41
C VAL A 45 0.45 -6.39 -1.35
N GLU A 46 1.48 -6.84 -2.08
CA GLU A 46 1.39 -8.04 -2.90
C GLU A 46 0.96 -9.27 -2.08
N GLU A 47 1.63 -9.53 -0.95
CA GLU A 47 1.26 -10.64 -0.05
C GLU A 47 -0.20 -10.54 0.41
N GLU A 48 -0.70 -9.35 0.68
CA GLU A 48 -2.10 -9.13 1.08
C GLU A 48 -3.07 -9.44 -0.05
N LEU A 49 -2.79 -8.96 -1.26
CA LEU A 49 -3.63 -9.24 -2.43
C LEU A 49 -3.63 -10.73 -2.79
N LEU A 50 -2.47 -11.40 -2.65
CA LEU A 50 -2.32 -12.83 -2.91
C LEU A 50 -3.02 -13.73 -1.90
N ARG A 51 -3.41 -13.22 -0.72
CA ARG A 51 -4.27 -13.96 0.23
C ARG A 51 -5.73 -14.04 -0.25
N GLY A 52 -6.13 -13.20 -1.20
CA GLY A 52 -7.41 -13.31 -1.88
C GLY A 52 -7.43 -14.51 -2.85
N ASP A 53 -8.63 -14.90 -3.28
CA ASP A 53 -8.84 -15.92 -4.32
C ASP A 53 -9.74 -15.35 -5.43
N ASP A 54 -9.27 -14.27 -6.05
CA ASP A 54 -10.04 -13.55 -7.06
C ASP A 54 -9.17 -13.02 -8.21
N GLU A 55 -9.78 -12.24 -9.10
CA GLU A 55 -9.11 -11.66 -10.26
C GLU A 55 -7.99 -10.68 -9.88
N LEU A 56 -8.09 -10.02 -8.72
CA LEU A 56 -7.05 -9.12 -8.25
C LEU A 56 -5.82 -9.90 -7.78
N ALA A 57 -6.02 -11.03 -7.10
CA ALA A 57 -4.93 -11.94 -6.77
C ALA A 57 -4.22 -12.45 -8.04
N LYS A 58 -4.98 -12.86 -9.07
CA LYS A 58 -4.42 -13.26 -10.38
C LYS A 58 -3.66 -12.13 -11.06
N TRP A 59 -4.19 -10.91 -11.01
CA TRP A 59 -3.50 -9.73 -11.54
C TRP A 59 -2.17 -9.49 -10.82
N ALA A 60 -2.16 -9.55 -9.48
CA ALA A 60 -0.94 -9.37 -8.70
C ALA A 60 0.15 -10.40 -9.05
N GLN A 61 -0.23 -11.68 -9.21
CA GLN A 61 0.70 -12.75 -9.67
C GLN A 61 1.32 -12.47 -11.04
N GLY A 62 0.61 -11.79 -11.94
CA GLY A 62 1.15 -11.41 -13.25
C GLY A 62 2.03 -10.16 -13.23
N HIS A 63 2.05 -9.41 -12.12
CA HIS A 63 2.58 -8.06 -12.05
C HIS A 63 3.60 -7.86 -10.90
N HIS A 64 4.43 -8.87 -10.62
CA HIS A 64 5.48 -8.80 -9.60
C HIS A 64 6.34 -7.52 -9.66
N SER A 65 6.65 -7.01 -10.87
CA SER A 65 7.45 -5.78 -11.00
C SER A 65 6.75 -4.53 -10.44
N PHE A 66 5.43 -4.55 -10.29
CA PHE A 66 4.63 -3.48 -9.68
C PHE A 66 4.95 -3.31 -8.19
N PHE A 67 5.40 -4.38 -7.54
CA PHE A 67 5.66 -4.43 -6.12
C PHE A 67 7.16 -4.32 -5.84
N ARG A 68 7.54 -3.34 -5.03
CA ARG A 68 8.94 -3.07 -4.70
C ARG A 68 9.31 -3.69 -3.35
N GLN A 69 10.53 -4.20 -3.29
CA GLN A 69 11.18 -4.59 -2.04
C GLN A 69 11.42 -3.38 -1.15
N LEU A 70 11.32 -3.60 0.15
CA LEU A 70 11.79 -2.63 1.13
C LEU A 70 13.31 -2.57 1.09
N ASP A 71 13.85 -1.37 1.03
CA ASP A 71 15.28 -1.14 1.04
C ASP A 71 15.78 -0.69 2.41
N GLN A 72 17.10 -0.64 2.57
CA GLN A 72 17.73 -0.18 3.81
C GLN A 72 17.29 1.24 4.20
N ARG A 73 16.99 2.09 3.21
CA ARG A 73 16.49 3.45 3.44
C ARG A 73 15.15 3.44 4.14
N THR A 74 14.26 2.54 3.75
CA THR A 74 12.95 2.35 4.39
C THR A 74 13.11 1.89 5.84
N THR A 75 13.99 0.91 6.09
CA THR A 75 14.25 0.39 7.45
C THR A 75 14.79 1.47 8.40
N GLN A 76 15.59 2.43 7.91
CA GLN A 76 16.08 3.55 8.72
C GLN A 76 14.95 4.44 9.28
N TYR A 77 13.79 4.48 8.62
CA TYR A 77 12.64 5.25 9.08
C TYR A 77 11.80 4.53 10.14
N PHE A 78 11.99 3.23 10.36
CA PHE A 78 11.17 2.45 11.29
C PHE A 78 11.25 2.96 12.72
N SER A 79 12.46 3.25 13.21
CA SER A 79 12.63 3.76 14.58
C SER A 79 11.89 5.09 14.78
N ARG A 80 12.07 6.02 13.83
CA ARG A 80 11.40 7.34 13.84
C ARG A 80 9.88 7.22 13.77
N LEU A 81 9.37 6.34 12.90
CA LEU A 81 7.93 6.13 12.74
C LEU A 81 7.31 5.50 14.00
N SER A 82 8.00 4.51 14.59
CA SER A 82 7.60 3.88 15.85
C SER A 82 7.59 4.87 17.02
N GLU A 83 8.61 5.72 17.14
CA GLU A 83 8.66 6.78 18.15
C GLU A 83 7.54 7.80 17.97
N TRP A 84 7.29 8.23 16.73
CA TRP A 84 6.17 9.11 16.41
C TRP A 84 4.84 8.47 16.83
N ALA A 85 4.58 7.22 16.46
CA ALA A 85 3.36 6.52 16.81
C ALA A 85 3.18 6.42 18.34
N ARG A 86 4.24 6.08 19.07
CA ARG A 86 4.23 6.02 20.55
C ARG A 86 4.01 7.37 21.22
N SER A 87 4.40 8.47 20.58
CA SER A 87 4.13 9.82 21.08
C SER A 87 2.67 10.25 20.89
N GLN A 88 1.89 9.50 20.12
CA GLN A 88 0.45 9.75 19.96
C GLN A 88 -0.35 9.05 21.08
N ASN A 89 -1.59 9.51 21.30
CA ASN A 89 -2.48 8.96 22.31
C ASN A 89 -3.27 7.73 21.80
N PHE A 90 -2.57 6.75 21.23
CA PHE A 90 -3.18 5.50 20.73
C PHE A 90 -3.24 4.42 21.81
N LYS A 91 -4.20 3.48 21.65
CA LYS A 91 -4.28 2.32 22.54
C LYS A 91 -3.04 1.43 22.36
N PRO A 92 -2.49 0.83 23.44
CA PRO A 92 -1.33 -0.05 23.34
C PRO A 92 -1.49 -1.20 22.33
N ALA A 93 -2.69 -1.78 22.25
CA ALA A 93 -2.99 -2.83 21.27
C ALA A 93 -2.88 -2.34 19.82
N ALA A 94 -3.39 -1.13 19.52
CA ALA A 94 -3.31 -0.53 18.18
C ALA A 94 -1.86 -0.16 17.81
N LEU A 95 -1.06 0.30 18.77
CA LEU A 95 0.38 0.53 18.57
C LEU A 95 1.12 -0.77 18.26
N HIS A 96 0.78 -1.85 18.98
CA HIS A 96 1.39 -3.15 18.74
C HIS A 96 1.04 -3.69 17.34
N GLU A 97 -0.23 -3.64 16.96
CA GLU A 97 -0.71 -4.05 15.64
C GLU A 97 -0.05 -3.24 14.51
N PHE A 98 -0.01 -1.91 14.65
CA PHE A 98 0.66 -1.03 13.68
C PHE A 98 2.15 -1.35 13.53
N THR A 99 2.86 -1.64 14.64
CA THR A 99 4.31 -1.89 14.59
C THR A 99 4.70 -3.33 14.27
N ALA A 100 3.75 -4.27 14.23
CA ALA A 100 3.97 -5.69 13.93
C ALA A 100 4.03 -6.00 12.41
N GLU A 101 4.69 -5.13 11.64
CA GLU A 101 4.83 -5.24 10.17
C GLU A 101 3.51 -5.17 9.38
N ALA A 102 2.54 -4.41 9.88
CA ALA A 102 1.35 -4.05 9.11
C ALA A 102 1.74 -3.37 7.80
N ALA A 103 1.01 -3.64 6.70
CA ALA A 103 1.27 -2.99 5.42
C ALA A 103 1.25 -1.47 5.56
N ASP A 104 0.32 -0.91 6.32
CA ASP A 104 0.23 0.53 6.62
C ASP A 104 1.54 1.11 7.15
N TYR A 105 2.17 0.42 8.10
CA TYR A 105 3.43 0.86 8.70
C TYR A 105 4.56 0.87 7.67
N LEU A 106 4.63 -0.18 6.85
CA LEU A 106 5.65 -0.30 5.81
C LEU A 106 5.42 0.70 4.67
N LEU A 107 4.17 0.95 4.29
CA LEU A 107 3.76 1.94 3.28
C LEU A 107 4.15 3.36 3.73
N VAL A 108 3.84 3.73 4.97
CA VAL A 108 4.20 5.05 5.53
C VAL A 108 5.72 5.20 5.62
N ALA A 109 6.43 4.18 6.08
CA ALA A 109 7.89 4.20 6.15
C ALA A 109 8.53 4.36 4.77
N PHE A 110 8.05 3.60 3.77
CA PHE A 110 8.56 3.68 2.40
C PHE A 110 8.28 5.06 1.77
N ALA A 111 7.05 5.57 1.92
CA ALA A 111 6.68 6.89 1.40
C ALA A 111 7.55 8.00 2.00
N ALA A 112 7.80 7.95 3.31
CA ALA A 112 8.69 8.90 3.98
C ALA A 112 10.14 8.78 3.51
N ALA A 113 10.65 7.56 3.34
CA ALA A 113 12.03 7.32 2.90
C ALA A 113 12.31 7.78 1.45
N HIS A 114 11.32 7.61 0.58
CA HIS A 114 11.46 7.84 -0.87
C HIS A 114 10.77 9.11 -1.37
N SER A 115 10.18 9.90 -0.47
CA SER A 115 9.42 11.12 -0.80
C SER A 115 8.30 10.84 -1.82
N CYS A 116 7.60 9.72 -1.65
CA CYS A 116 6.45 9.34 -2.46
C CYS A 116 5.15 9.90 -1.88
N THR A 117 4.15 10.07 -2.74
CA THR A 117 2.77 10.29 -2.30
C THR A 117 2.11 8.94 -2.05
N LEU A 118 1.72 8.65 -0.81
CA LEU A 118 0.93 7.48 -0.47
C LEU A 118 -0.53 7.71 -0.87
N VAL A 119 -1.11 6.78 -1.63
CA VAL A 119 -2.49 6.78 -2.09
C VAL A 119 -3.24 5.69 -1.34
N THR A 120 -4.22 6.08 -0.53
CA THR A 120 -5.01 5.18 0.32
C THR A 120 -6.46 5.67 0.40
N ASN A 121 -7.39 4.74 0.64
CA ASN A 121 -8.80 5.03 0.94
C ASN A 121 -9.10 5.09 2.45
N GLU A 122 -8.08 4.96 3.31
CA GLU A 122 -8.29 5.03 4.76
C GLU A 122 -8.87 6.39 5.18
N VAL A 123 -9.88 6.33 6.05
CA VAL A 123 -10.51 7.52 6.62
C VAL A 123 -10.19 7.61 8.11
N PRO A 124 -10.02 8.82 8.66
CA PRO A 124 -9.85 8.99 10.09
C PRO A 124 -11.02 8.33 10.83
N VAL A 125 -10.70 7.45 11.79
CA VAL A 125 -11.71 6.96 12.73
C VAL A 125 -12.27 8.17 13.45
N LYS A 126 -13.56 8.46 13.29
CA LYS A 126 -14.20 9.55 14.02
C LYS A 126 -14.03 9.27 15.52
N PRO A 127 -13.49 10.21 16.30
CA PRO A 127 -13.51 10.07 17.75
C PRO A 127 -14.98 9.96 18.22
N PRO A 128 -15.23 9.19 19.29
CA PRO A 128 -16.56 9.08 19.89
C PRO A 128 -17.12 10.42 20.36
#